data_AF-A0A7J5VB13-F1
#
_entry.id   AF-A0A7J5VB13-F1
#
_cell.length_a   1.000
_cell.length_b   1.000
_cell.length_c   1.000
_cell.angle_alpha   90.00
_cell.angle_beta   90.00
_cell.angle_gamma   90.00
#
_symmetry.space_group_name_H-M   'P 1'
#
loop_
_entity.id
_entity.type
_entity.pdbx_description
1 polymer ?
#
loop_
_entity_poly.entity_id
_entity_poly.type
_entity_poly.pdbx_seq_one_letter_code
_entity_poly.pdbx_strand_id
1 'polypeptide(L)'
;MILTIHTSRPGVVIGKSGKEIAQIEEELKKITDKEVKIQITEVKRPELDAYLVAENIAKQIEGRVSFRRAMKQAITSAMRMGAEGIRIMCAGRLGGAEMARTEQYKEGRIPLHTLRADIDYAHGRAETIYGSIGIKVWVCRGEILGKRSTD
;
A
#
# COMPACT_ATOMS: atom_id res chain seq x y z
N MET A 1 25.72 -6.20 3.47
CA MET A 1 24.58 -5.25 3.52
C MET A 1 23.33 -6.05 3.86
N ILE A 2 22.46 -5.56 4.75
CA ILE A 2 21.19 -6.25 5.09
C ILE A 2 20.06 -5.46 4.44
N LEU A 3 19.24 -6.14 3.64
CA LEU A 3 18.07 -5.56 2.98
C LEU A 3 16.82 -6.15 3.64
N THR A 4 16.05 -5.32 4.33
CA THR A 4 14.81 -5.75 4.98
C THR A 4 13.63 -5.49 4.05
N ILE A 5 12.94 -6.56 3.65
CA ILE A 5 11.73 -6.49 2.82
C ILE A 5 10.52 -6.65 3.73
N HIS A 6 9.65 -5.63 3.73
CA HIS A 6 8.35 -5.70 4.38
C HIS A 6 7.32 -6.22 3.38
N THR A 7 6.65 -7.33 3.67
CA THR A 7 5.66 -7.93 2.78
C THR A 7 4.48 -8.50 3.55
N SER A 8 3.29 -8.46 2.95
CA SER A 8 2.08 -9.11 3.47
C SER A 8 2.02 -10.61 3.17
N ARG A 9 2.88 -11.11 2.27
CA ARG A 9 2.91 -12.51 1.85
C ARG A 9 4.34 -13.02 1.77
N PRO A 10 4.99 -13.32 2.91
CA PRO A 10 6.38 -13.78 2.93
C PRO A 10 6.57 -15.08 2.14
N GLY A 11 5.59 -16.00 2.18
CA GLY A 11 5.67 -17.27 1.47
C GLY A 11 5.78 -17.14 -0.05
N VAL A 12 5.20 -16.08 -0.64
CA VAL A 12 5.35 -15.82 -2.08
C VAL A 12 6.76 -15.31 -2.39
N VAL A 13 7.36 -14.49 -1.52
CA VAL A 13 8.71 -13.93 -1.72
C VAL A 13 9.81 -14.97 -1.49
N ILE A 14 9.57 -15.95 -0.61
CA ILE A 14 10.52 -17.06 -0.37
C ILE A 14 10.54 -18.05 -1.54
N GLY A 15 9.39 -18.24 -2.20
CA GLY A 15 9.21 -19.23 -3.27
C GLY A 15 9.30 -20.69 -2.81
N LYS A 16 9.33 -21.63 -3.77
CA LYS A 16 9.50 -23.06 -3.46
C LYS A 16 10.95 -23.35 -3.05
N SER A 17 11.15 -23.69 -1.78
CA SER A 17 12.44 -24.06 -1.18
C SER A 17 13.51 -22.95 -1.21
N GLY A 18 13.12 -21.67 -1.17
CA GLY A 18 14.07 -20.55 -1.08
C GLY A 18 14.76 -20.17 -2.40
N LYS A 19 14.34 -20.74 -3.54
CA LYS A 19 14.96 -20.49 -4.85
C LYS A 19 14.85 -19.03 -5.30
N GLU A 20 13.72 -18.38 -5.02
CA GLU A 20 13.48 -17.00 -5.45
C GLU A 20 14.38 -16.00 -4.71
N ILE A 21 14.62 -16.22 -3.41
CA ILE A 21 15.55 -15.38 -2.63
C ILE A 21 16.97 -15.50 -3.17
N ALA A 22 17.44 -16.72 -3.44
CA ALA A 22 18.79 -16.93 -3.97
C ALA A 22 18.98 -16.24 -5.32
N GLN A 23 17.96 -16.28 -6.18
CA GLN A 23 17.99 -15.57 -7.45
C GLN A 23 18.05 -14.05 -7.27
N ILE A 24 17.24 -13.48 -6.36
CA ILE A 24 17.25 -12.04 -6.07
C ILE A 24 18.59 -11.62 -5.46
N GLU A 25 19.19 -12.43 -4.59
CA GLU A 25 20.53 -12.16 -4.03
C GLU A 25 21.61 -12.13 -5.12
N GLU A 26 21.57 -13.03 -6.11
CA GLU A 26 22.48 -13.01 -7.25
C GLU A 26 22.28 -11.79 -8.15
N GLU A 27 21.03 -11.42 -8.44
CA GLU A 27 20.70 -10.23 -9.24
C GLU A 27 21.15 -8.94 -8.53
N LEU A 28 20.94 -8.83 -7.22
CA LEU A 28 21.41 -7.71 -6.41
C LEU A 28 22.94 -7.67 -6.34
N LYS A 29 23.62 -8.83 -6.26
CA LYS A 29 25.08 -8.88 -6.28
C LYS A 29 25.65 -8.34 -7.59
N LYS A 30 25.02 -8.64 -8.74
CA LYS A 30 25.42 -8.13 -10.06
C LYS A 30 25.26 -6.61 -10.20
N ILE A 31 24.25 -6.02 -9.55
CA ILE A 31 23.97 -4.58 -9.62
C ILE A 31 24.87 -3.79 -8.65
N THR A 32 25.09 -4.34 -7.46
CA THR A 32 25.70 -3.60 -6.35
C THR A 32 27.18 -3.95 -6.11
N ASP A 33 27.69 -4.98 -6.78
CA ASP A 33 29.03 -5.59 -6.59
C ASP A 33 29.36 -5.93 -5.11
N LYS A 34 28.32 -6.07 -4.28
CA LYS A 34 28.41 -6.29 -2.84
C LYS A 34 27.51 -7.44 -2.44
N GLU A 35 27.88 -8.12 -1.35
CA GLU A 35 27.04 -9.16 -0.77
C GLU A 35 25.88 -8.55 0.04
N VAL A 36 24.67 -8.84 -0.45
CA VAL A 36 23.40 -8.43 0.14
C VAL A 36 22.75 -9.66 0.77
N LYS A 37 22.38 -9.56 2.04
CA LYS A 37 21.55 -10.57 2.74
C LYS A 37 20.13 -10.04 2.81
N ILE A 38 19.15 -10.84 2.39
CA ILE A 38 17.74 -10.45 2.41
C ILE A 38 17.09 -10.92 3.72
N GLN A 39 16.49 -9.99 4.46
CA GLN A 39 15.67 -10.27 5.64
C GLN A 39 14.21 -9.97 5.31
N ILE A 40 13.33 -10.94 5.51
CA ILE A 40 11.90 -10.76 5.23
C ILE A 40 11.17 -10.51 6.55
N THR A 41 10.46 -9.39 6.62
CA THR A 41 9.60 -9.03 7.75
C THR A 41 8.15 -9.04 7.30
N GLU A 42 7.31 -9.76 8.02
CA GLU A 42 5.89 -9.88 7.70
C GLU A 42 5.09 -8.68 8.21
N VAL A 43 4.31 -8.08 7.33
CA VAL A 43 3.31 -7.07 7.69
C VAL A 43 2.05 -7.78 8.17
N LYS A 44 1.87 -7.83 9.50
CA LYS A 44 0.76 -8.56 10.15
C LYS A 44 -0.64 -8.08 9.74
N ARG A 45 -0.79 -6.80 9.40
CA ARG A 45 -2.09 -6.17 9.07
C ARG A 45 -1.96 -5.34 7.79
N PRO A 46 -2.10 -5.97 6.61
CA PRO A 46 -1.93 -5.28 5.33
C PRO A 46 -2.97 -4.20 5.09
N GLU A 47 -4.14 -4.27 5.71
CA GLU A 47 -5.21 -3.27 5.57
C GLU A 47 -4.91 -1.94 6.30
N LEU A 48 -3.93 -1.94 7.21
CA LEU A 48 -3.48 -0.73 7.92
C LEU A 48 -2.28 -0.06 7.26
N ASP A 49 -1.66 -0.73 6.27
CA ASP A 49 -0.54 -0.21 5.51
C ASP A 49 -1.07 0.53 4.28
N ALA A 50 -0.77 1.82 4.18
CA ALA A 50 -1.31 2.67 3.13
C ALA A 50 -0.85 2.22 1.73
N TYR A 51 0.39 1.70 1.61
CA TYR A 51 0.96 1.27 0.35
C TYR A 51 0.27 0.00 -0.15
N LEU A 52 0.09 -0.99 0.71
CA LEU A 52 -0.59 -2.24 0.36
C LEU A 52 -2.06 -2.01 0.02
N VAL A 53 -2.73 -1.09 0.72
CA VAL A 53 -4.11 -0.69 0.39
C VAL A 53 -4.17 -0.01 -0.98
N ALA A 54 -3.25 0.92 -1.27
CA ALA A 54 -3.19 1.59 -2.58
C ALA A 54 -2.94 0.61 -3.72
N GLU A 55 -2.01 -0.33 -3.54
CA GLU A 55 -1.68 -1.36 -4.53
C GLU A 55 -2.87 -2.32 -4.77
N ASN A 56 -3.59 -2.70 -3.71
CA ASN A 56 -4.78 -3.54 -3.84
C ASN A 56 -5.88 -2.84 -4.65
N ILE A 57 -6.14 -1.56 -4.37
CA ILE A 57 -7.12 -0.77 -5.14
C ILE A 57 -6.67 -0.62 -6.60
N ALA A 58 -5.37 -0.43 -6.85
CA ALA A 58 -4.82 -0.35 -8.19
C ALA A 58 -5.10 -1.64 -8.97
N LYS A 59 -4.73 -2.80 -8.41
CA LYS A 59 -4.98 -4.11 -9.00
C LYS A 59 -6.47 -4.37 -9.26
N GLN A 60 -7.35 -3.93 -8.38
CA GLN A 60 -8.80 -4.06 -8.60
C GLN A 60 -9.30 -3.20 -9.77
N ILE A 61 -8.81 -1.97 -9.89
CA ILE A 61 -9.18 -1.06 -10.98
C ILE A 61 -8.64 -1.58 -12.32
N GLU A 62 -7.43 -2.13 -12.34
CA GLU A 62 -6.84 -2.82 -13.51
C GLU A 62 -7.66 -4.06 -13.90
N GLY A 63 -8.13 -4.80 -12.89
CA GLY A 63 -9.10 -5.91 -13.04
C GLY A 63 -10.51 -5.48 -13.44
N ARG A 64 -10.72 -4.22 -13.87
CA ARG A 64 -12.01 -3.65 -14.31
C ARG A 64 -13.11 -3.64 -13.25
N VAL A 65 -12.74 -3.70 -11.96
CA VAL A 65 -13.70 -3.48 -10.87
C VAL A 65 -14.09 -2.01 -10.83
N SER A 66 -15.34 -1.73 -10.49
CA SER A 66 -15.80 -0.34 -10.28
C SER A 66 -14.95 0.34 -9.21
N PHE A 67 -14.34 1.47 -9.56
CA PHE A 67 -13.48 2.24 -8.66
C PHE A 67 -14.18 2.62 -7.34
N ARG A 68 -15.49 2.94 -7.38
CA ARG A 68 -16.28 3.21 -6.16
C ARG A 68 -16.39 1.99 -5.26
N ARG A 69 -16.61 0.81 -5.84
CA ARG A 69 -16.68 -0.45 -5.09
C ARG A 69 -15.34 -0.77 -4.46
N ALA A 70 -14.25 -0.66 -5.22
CA ALA A 70 -12.90 -0.91 -4.74
C ALA A 70 -12.54 0.02 -3.56
N MET A 71 -12.84 1.32 -3.67
CA MET A 71 -12.60 2.28 -2.59
C MET A 71 -13.45 1.99 -1.34
N LYS A 72 -14.77 1.78 -1.49
CA LYS A 72 -15.64 1.48 -0.34
C LYS A 72 -15.22 0.18 0.36
N GLN A 73 -14.88 -0.85 -0.41
CA GLN A 73 -14.40 -2.12 0.14
C GLN A 73 -13.10 -1.93 0.92
N ALA A 74 -12.14 -1.18 0.38
CA ALA A 74 -10.88 -0.88 1.07
C ALA A 74 -11.11 -0.12 2.38
N ILE A 75 -12.00 0.88 2.37
CA ILE A 75 -12.35 1.66 3.57
C ILE A 75 -12.97 0.76 4.64
N THR A 76 -13.97 -0.04 4.28
CA THR A 76 -14.62 -0.95 5.23
C THR A 76 -13.65 -1.98 5.81
N SER A 77 -12.72 -2.50 5.00
CA SER A 77 -11.69 -3.43 5.48
C SER A 77 -10.71 -2.75 6.45
N ALA A 78 -10.23 -1.54 6.14
CA ALA A 78 -9.30 -0.82 7.01
C ALA A 78 -9.94 -0.43 8.36
N MET A 79 -11.18 0.08 8.34
CA MET A 79 -11.92 0.40 9.57
C MET A 79 -12.19 -0.85 10.42
N ARG A 80 -12.52 -1.99 9.78
CA ARG A 80 -12.69 -3.28 10.49
C ARG A 80 -11.40 -3.74 11.17
N MET A 81 -10.24 -3.49 10.56
CA MET A 81 -8.93 -3.85 11.11
C MET A 81 -8.42 -2.88 12.19
N GLY A 82 -9.22 -1.87 12.55
CA GLY A 82 -8.96 -0.98 13.68
C GLY A 82 -8.26 0.33 13.30
N ALA A 83 -8.34 0.79 12.05
CA ALA A 83 -7.93 2.15 11.70
C ALA A 83 -8.83 3.18 12.40
N GLU A 84 -8.25 4.26 12.92
CA GLU A 84 -9.02 5.40 13.48
C GLU A 84 -9.69 6.21 12.36
N GLY A 85 -9.07 6.22 11.17
CA GLY A 85 -9.65 6.79 9.97
C GLY A 85 -8.87 6.43 8.72
N ILE A 86 -9.54 6.51 7.58
CA ILE A 86 -8.96 6.26 6.26
C ILE A 86 -9.54 7.24 5.23
N ARG A 87 -8.66 7.82 4.42
CA ARG A 87 -9.04 8.68 3.28
C ARG A 87 -8.43 8.09 2.03
N ILE A 88 -9.24 7.94 1.00
CA ILE A 88 -8.82 7.45 -0.30
C ILE A 88 -9.25 8.47 -1.34
N MET A 89 -8.33 8.84 -2.22
CA MET A 89 -8.56 9.76 -3.32
C MET A 89 -8.09 9.11 -4.61
N CYS A 90 -8.99 9.00 -5.58
CA CYS A 90 -8.68 8.49 -6.90
C CYS A 90 -8.86 9.61 -7.93
N ALA A 91 -7.83 9.85 -8.74
CA ALA A 91 -7.81 10.89 -9.76
C ALA A 91 -7.43 10.30 -11.11
N GLY A 92 -8.16 10.66 -12.17
CA GLY A 92 -7.88 10.23 -13.54
C GLY A 92 -9.15 9.95 -14.33
N ARG A 93 -9.04 9.14 -15.38
CA ARG A 93 -10.17 8.73 -16.23
C ARG A 93 -11.00 7.63 -15.58
N LEU A 94 -11.65 7.98 -14.48
CA LEU A 94 -12.39 7.05 -13.62
C LEU A 94 -13.52 6.36 -14.41
N GLY A 95 -13.45 5.03 -14.50
CA GLY A 95 -14.43 4.21 -15.22
C GLY A 95 -14.37 4.33 -16.74
N GLY A 96 -13.25 4.82 -17.31
CA GLY A 96 -13.09 4.98 -18.75
C GLY A 96 -13.74 6.25 -19.33
N ALA A 97 -14.17 7.18 -18.48
CA ALA A 97 -14.67 8.49 -18.93
C ALA A 97 -13.59 9.26 -19.71
N GLU A 98 -14.00 10.08 -20.68
CA GLU A 98 -13.07 10.96 -21.41
C GLU A 98 -12.46 12.03 -20.51
N MET A 99 -13.27 12.60 -19.60
CA MET A 99 -12.82 13.64 -18.69
C MET A 99 -12.23 13.04 -17.41
N ALA A 100 -11.05 13.54 -17.01
CA ALA A 100 -10.44 13.17 -15.74
C ALA A 100 -11.23 13.78 -14.57
N ARG A 101 -11.50 12.97 -13.54
CA ARG A 101 -12.20 13.38 -12.31
C ARG A 101 -11.41 12.93 -11.09
N THR A 102 -11.62 13.65 -10.00
CA THR A 102 -11.10 13.26 -8.68
C THR A 102 -12.28 12.92 -7.77
N GLU A 103 -12.39 11.65 -7.37
CA GLU A 103 -13.33 11.23 -6.33
C GLU A 103 -12.56 10.94 -5.04
N GLN A 104 -13.12 11.37 -3.91
CA GLN A 104 -12.56 11.10 -2.59
C GLN A 104 -13.62 10.50 -1.67
N TYR A 105 -13.20 9.51 -0.89
CA TYR A 105 -14.01 8.91 0.17
C TYR A 105 -13.18 8.92 1.45
N LYS A 106 -13.83 9.28 2.56
CA LYS A 106 -13.20 9.34 3.88
C LYS A 106 -14.12 8.74 4.92
N GLU A 107 -13.54 8.06 5.90
CA GLU A 107 -14.24 7.54 7.06
C GLU A 107 -13.34 7.68 8.30
N GLY A 108 -13.92 7.97 9.47
CA GLY A 108 -13.18 8.17 10.71
C GLY A 108 -12.41 9.50 10.80
N ARG A 109 -11.42 9.55 11.70
CA ARG A 109 -10.65 10.76 12.03
C ARG A 109 -9.27 10.75 11.36
N ILE A 110 -8.95 11.83 10.65
CA ILE A 110 -7.71 11.94 9.85
C ILE A 110 -7.18 13.37 9.94
N PRO A 111 -6.54 13.74 11.05
CA PRO A 111 -6.13 15.10 11.30
C PRO A 111 -4.77 15.39 10.63
N LEU A 112 -4.78 15.88 9.38
CA LEU A 112 -3.56 16.14 8.60
C LEU A 112 -2.65 17.25 9.16
N HIS A 113 -3.20 18.12 10.00
CA HIS A 113 -2.45 19.20 10.64
C HIS A 113 -1.79 18.76 11.96
N THR A 114 -2.20 17.62 12.51
CA THR A 114 -1.75 17.15 13.81
C THR A 114 -0.51 16.28 13.64
N LEU A 115 0.68 16.83 13.90
CA LEU A 115 1.96 16.12 13.73
C LEU A 115 2.13 14.88 14.64
N ARG A 116 1.42 14.81 15.77
CA ARG A 116 1.45 13.64 16.68
C ARG A 116 0.56 12.48 16.22
N ALA A 117 -0.27 12.69 15.18
CA ALA A 117 -1.08 11.61 14.62
C ALA A 117 -0.20 10.70 13.76
N ASP A 118 -0.31 9.39 13.96
CA ASP A 118 0.35 8.39 13.12
C ASP A 118 -0.46 8.21 11.84
N ILE A 119 -0.08 8.99 10.82
CA ILE A 119 -0.71 8.97 9.51
C ILE A 119 0.26 8.33 8.53
N ASP A 120 -0.10 7.14 8.07
CA ASP A 120 0.57 6.49 6.97
C ASP A 120 -0.01 7.00 5.65
N TYR A 121 0.87 7.32 4.70
CA TYR A 121 0.51 7.86 3.40
C TYR A 121 1.23 7.10 2.30
N ALA A 122 0.46 6.70 1.30
CA ALA A 122 1.02 6.14 0.09
C ALA A 122 0.28 6.63 -1.15
N HIS A 123 0.99 6.54 -2.27
CA HIS A 123 0.42 6.72 -3.59
C HIS A 123 0.55 5.41 -4.37
N GLY A 124 -0.48 5.07 -5.12
CA GLY A 124 -0.49 3.97 -6.07
C GLY A 124 -0.91 4.48 -7.45
N ARG A 125 -0.50 3.78 -8.49
CA ARG A 125 -0.91 4.04 -9.87
C ARG A 125 -1.55 2.78 -10.42
N ALA A 126 -2.75 2.90 -10.97
CA ALA A 126 -3.41 1.85 -11.71
C ALA A 126 -3.26 2.11 -13.21
N GLU A 127 -2.78 1.12 -13.96
CA GLU A 127 -2.60 1.22 -15.40
C GLU A 127 -3.77 0.58 -16.13
N THR A 128 -4.67 1.44 -16.63
CA THR A 128 -5.83 0.99 -17.41
C THR A 128 -5.60 1.24 -18.90
N ILE A 129 -6.40 0.59 -19.74
CA ILE A 129 -6.39 0.78 -21.20
C ILE A 129 -6.60 2.25 -21.58
N TYR A 130 -7.37 2.98 -20.77
CA TYR A 130 -7.71 4.38 -21.03
C TYR A 130 -6.66 5.38 -20.50
N GLY A 131 -5.62 4.89 -19.81
CA GLY A 131 -4.56 5.69 -19.20
C GLY A 131 -4.34 5.34 -17.73
N SER A 132 -3.64 6.23 -17.03
CA SER A 132 -3.31 6.05 -15.62
C SER A 132 -4.36 6.65 -14.69
N ILE A 133 -4.64 5.94 -13.59
CA ILE A 133 -5.43 6.44 -12.46
C ILE A 133 -4.51 6.52 -11.26
N GLY A 134 -4.39 7.72 -10.69
CA GLY A 134 -3.65 7.96 -9.46
C GLY A 134 -4.51 7.69 -8.24
N ILE A 135 -3.99 6.92 -7.29
CA ILE A 135 -4.66 6.56 -6.03
C ILE A 135 -3.80 7.10 -4.90
N LYS A 136 -4.38 7.87 -4.00
CA LYS A 136 -3.73 8.39 -2.79
C LYS A 136 -4.49 7.88 -1.58
N VAL A 137 -3.78 7.26 -0.65
CA VAL A 137 -4.36 6.65 0.55
C VAL A 137 -3.69 7.27 1.77
N TRP A 138 -4.52 7.67 2.74
CA TRP A 138 -4.09 8.06 4.08
C TRP A 138 -4.76 7.12 5.07
N VAL A 139 -3.98 6.48 5.94
CA VAL A 139 -4.47 5.64 7.04
C VAL A 139 -4.03 6.26 8.36
N CYS A 140 -4.98 6.56 9.25
CA CYS A 140 -4.70 7.03 10.60
C CYS A 140 -4.77 5.84 11.55
N ARG A 141 -3.65 5.54 12.22
CA ARG A 141 -3.54 4.44 13.19
C ARG A 141 -3.77 4.86 14.63
N GLY A 142 -3.86 6.17 14.90
CA GLY A 142 -3.97 6.71 16.25
C GLY A 142 -3.16 8.00 16.46
N GLU A 143 -3.17 8.49 17.69
CA GLU A 143 -2.19 9.46 18.18
C GLU A 143 -1.07 8.73 18.92
N ILE A 144 0.19 9.06 18.60
CA ILE A 144 1.35 8.49 19.31
C ILE A 144 1.58 9.32 20.58
N LEU A 145 1.18 8.78 21.73
CA LEU A 145 1.46 9.34 23.05
C LEU A 145 2.79 8.75 23.58
N GLY A 146 3.92 9.06 22.95
CA GLY A 146 5.24 8.59 23.42
C GLY A 146 6.35 8.51 22.35
N LYS A 147 7.53 7.98 22.73
CA LYS A 147 8.61 7.64 21.78
C LYS A 147 8.16 6.47 20.90
N ARG A 148 8.41 6.56 19.59
CA ARG A 148 8.13 5.51 18.61
C ARG A 148 8.89 4.25 18.99
N SER A 149 8.22 3.18 19.44
CA SER A 149 8.83 1.86 19.57
C SER A 149 9.07 1.33 18.17
N THR A 150 10.33 1.30 17.76
CA THR A 150 10.79 0.63 16.54
C THR A 150 10.64 -0.88 16.73
N ASP A 151 9.53 -1.41 16.25
CA ASP A 151 9.34 -2.83 15.90
C ASP A 151 9.15 -2.95 14.40
#